data_AF-A0A4Q8QXR8-F1
#
_entry.id   AF-A0A4Q8QXR8-F1
#
_cell.length_a   1.000
_cell.length_b   1.000
_cell.length_c   1.000
_cell.angle_alpha   90.00
_cell.angle_beta   90.00
_cell.angle_gamma   90.00
#
_symmetry.space_group_name_H-M   'P 1'
#
loop_
_entity.id
_entity.type
_entity.pdbx_description
1 polymer ?
#
loop_
_entity_poly.entity_id
_entity_poly.type
_entity_poly.pdbx_seq_one_letter_code
_entity_poly.pdbx_strand_id
1 'polypeptide(L)'
;MAEPATPAAIWSIPLPQIVGFAITILASYLSARWGTAETRKQFNKKVEDDERAAAAELLPLLLKVALDCDKKKGNLSLFTSSDGHDGVDESIHGIEFPPAIHSSAARLGPRITERAIKLEITKTRAEEWVADASGYIDEEELNEKILSFLALLSLRARYLADLAAEKVGLAMRHPQEDMERLLKEGTKHGYEIDSGSEANWY
;
A
#
# COMPACT_ATOMS: atom_id res chain seq x y z
N MET A 1 -84.38 -15.23 -30.64
CA MET A 1 -83.46 -14.67 -31.64
C MET A 1 -82.17 -14.35 -30.90
N ALA A 2 -81.09 -15.08 -31.21
CA ALA A 2 -79.80 -14.93 -30.54
C ALA A 2 -78.97 -13.90 -31.31
N GLU A 3 -78.52 -12.85 -30.63
CA GLU A 3 -77.49 -11.95 -31.16
C GLU A 3 -76.17 -12.72 -31.24
N PRO A 4 -75.42 -12.66 -32.36
CA PRO A 4 -74.10 -13.22 -32.40
C PRO A 4 -73.14 -12.33 -31.59
N ALA A 5 -72.61 -12.88 -30.50
CA ALA A 5 -71.47 -12.31 -29.81
C ALA A 5 -70.30 -12.21 -30.78
N THR A 6 -69.94 -10.98 -31.16
CA THR A 6 -68.69 -10.72 -31.89
C THR A 6 -67.51 -11.10 -30.98
N PRO A 7 -66.54 -11.90 -31.45
CA PRO A 7 -65.34 -12.14 -30.68
C PRO A 7 -64.64 -10.79 -30.49
N ALA A 8 -64.60 -10.34 -29.23
CA ALA A 8 -63.81 -9.20 -28.82
C ALA A 8 -62.41 -9.34 -29.41
N ALA A 9 -61.97 -8.31 -30.13
CA ALA A 9 -60.65 -8.17 -30.68
C ALA A 9 -59.62 -8.13 -29.53
N ILE A 10 -59.26 -9.30 -29.00
CA ILE A 10 -58.28 -9.46 -27.92
C ILE A 10 -56.83 -9.36 -28.47
N TRP A 11 -56.64 -9.18 -29.78
CA TRP A 11 -55.31 -9.31 -30.42
C TRP A 11 -54.95 -8.21 -31.42
N SER A 12 -55.14 -6.94 -31.07
CA SER A 12 -54.50 -5.85 -31.82
C SER A 12 -53.98 -4.78 -30.88
N ILE A 13 -52.89 -5.10 -30.18
CA ILE A 13 -52.05 -4.04 -29.62
C ILE A 13 -51.59 -3.19 -30.83
N PRO A 14 -51.95 -1.90 -30.91
CA PRO A 14 -51.57 -1.07 -32.03
C PRO A 14 -50.04 -1.01 -32.14
N LEU A 15 -49.51 -1.25 -33.35
CA LEU A 15 -48.07 -1.19 -33.68
C LEU A 15 -47.30 -0.05 -32.98
N PRO A 16 -47.81 1.19 -32.90
CA PRO A 16 -47.11 2.27 -32.19
C PRO A 16 -46.91 2.01 -30.68
N GLN A 17 -47.79 1.29 -29.99
CA GLN A 17 -47.60 0.91 -28.59
C GLN A 17 -46.50 -0.14 -28.43
N ILE A 18 -46.39 -1.09 -29.36
CA ILE A 18 -45.33 -2.12 -29.35
C ILE A 18 -43.96 -1.47 -29.58
N VAL A 19 -43.88 -0.55 -30.55
CA VAL A 19 -42.65 0.21 -30.84
C VAL A 19 -42.28 1.09 -29.64
N GLY A 20 -43.26 1.77 -29.04
CA GLY A 20 -43.04 2.54 -27.81
C GLY A 20 -42.47 1.70 -26.67
N PHE A 21 -43.01 0.49 -26.45
CA PHE A 21 -42.53 -0.44 -25.43
C PHE A 21 -41.10 -0.94 -25.70
N ALA A 22 -40.78 -1.22 -26.97
CA ALA A 22 -39.43 -1.63 -27.36
C ALA A 22 -38.40 -0.52 -27.13
N ILE A 23 -38.76 0.74 -27.43
CA ILE A 23 -37.88 1.89 -27.22
C ILE A 23 -37.65 2.13 -25.72
N THR A 24 -38.68 2.05 -24.87
CA THR A 24 -38.49 2.20 -23.41
C THR A 24 -37.64 1.09 -22.81
N ILE A 25 -37.80 -0.16 -23.26
CA ILE A 25 -36.92 -1.27 -22.85
C ILE A 25 -35.47 -1.02 -23.30
N LEU A 26 -35.27 -0.55 -24.54
CA LEU A 26 -33.93 -0.26 -25.06
C LEU A 26 -33.26 0.90 -24.29
N ALA A 27 -34.00 1.97 -24.01
CA ALA A 27 -33.53 3.12 -23.26
C ALA A 27 -33.17 2.75 -21.81
N SER A 28 -33.99 1.92 -21.16
CA SER A 28 -33.72 1.44 -19.80
C SER A 28 -32.53 0.48 -19.76
N TYR A 29 -32.37 -0.41 -20.76
CA TYR A 29 -31.18 -1.25 -20.89
C TYR A 29 -29.89 -0.43 -21.09
N LEU A 30 -29.92 0.58 -21.97
CA LEU A 30 -28.78 1.48 -22.20
C LEU A 30 -28.44 2.29 -20.95
N SER A 31 -29.46 2.80 -20.24
CA SER A 31 -29.28 3.54 -18.98
C SER A 31 -28.65 2.66 -17.89
N ALA A 32 -29.10 1.40 -17.76
CA ALA A 32 -28.52 0.44 -16.81
C ALA A 32 -27.07 0.08 -17.19
N ARG A 33 -26.78 -0.07 -18.48
CA ARG A 33 -25.43 -0.38 -18.98
C ARG A 33 -24.47 0.80 -18.82
N TRP A 34 -24.94 2.03 -18.95
CA TRP A 34 -24.15 3.24 -18.69
C TRP A 34 -23.92 3.44 -17.19
N GLY A 35 -24.97 3.32 -16.36
CA GLY A 35 -24.83 3.43 -14.90
C GLY A 35 -23.89 2.37 -14.29
N THR A 36 -23.90 1.14 -14.82
CA THR A 36 -22.95 0.08 -14.39
C THR A 36 -21.52 0.31 -14.87
N ALA A 37 -21.31 0.96 -16.01
CA ALA A 37 -19.97 1.33 -16.49
C ALA A 37 -19.40 2.52 -15.70
N GLU A 38 -20.24 3.49 -15.34
CA GLU A 38 -19.85 4.69 -14.60
C GLU A 38 -19.53 4.35 -13.13
N THR A 39 -20.33 3.50 -12.51
CA THR A 39 -20.04 2.96 -11.16
C THR A 39 -18.74 2.16 -11.16
N ARG A 40 -18.47 1.30 -12.16
CA ARG A 40 -17.17 0.59 -12.26
C ARG A 40 -15.99 1.54 -12.39
N LYS A 41 -16.11 2.64 -13.15
CA LYS A 41 -15.06 3.66 -13.24
C LYS A 41 -14.83 4.36 -11.89
N GLN A 42 -15.91 4.69 -11.18
CA GLN A 42 -15.82 5.30 -9.84
C GLN A 42 -15.18 4.35 -8.83
N PHE A 43 -15.53 3.06 -8.86
CA PHE A 43 -14.89 2.05 -8.01
C PHE A 43 -13.40 1.89 -8.32
N ASN A 44 -13.03 1.79 -9.60
CA ASN A 44 -11.62 1.67 -9.97
C ASN A 44 -10.80 2.89 -9.56
N LYS A 45 -11.33 4.10 -9.77
CA LYS A 45 -10.66 5.33 -9.34
C LYS A 45 -10.48 5.37 -7.82
N LYS A 46 -11.51 4.99 -7.05
CA LYS A 46 -11.42 4.91 -5.59
C LYS A 46 -10.37 3.90 -5.13
N VAL A 47 -10.30 2.74 -5.78
CA VAL A 47 -9.28 1.72 -5.48
C VAL A 47 -7.88 2.23 -5.79
N GLU A 48 -7.68 2.94 -6.91
CA GLU A 48 -6.40 3.56 -7.24
C GLU A 48 -5.99 4.62 -6.19
N ASP A 49 -6.93 5.47 -5.76
CA ASP A 49 -6.67 6.50 -4.75
C ASP A 49 -6.37 5.88 -3.36
N ASP A 50 -7.09 4.82 -2.98
CA ASP A 50 -6.82 4.05 -1.75
C ASP A 50 -5.44 3.35 -1.81
N GLU A 51 -5.06 2.79 -2.96
CA GLU A 51 -3.71 2.23 -3.18
C GLU A 51 -2.63 3.31 -3.08
N ARG A 52 -2.85 4.51 -3.66
CA ARG A 52 -1.91 5.64 -3.56
C ARG A 52 -1.72 6.10 -2.12
N ALA A 53 -2.82 6.27 -1.38
CA ALA A 53 -2.78 6.66 0.02
C ALA A 53 -2.06 5.61 0.88
N ALA A 54 -2.33 4.33 0.65
CA ALA A 54 -1.64 3.24 1.34
C ALA A 54 -0.14 3.21 1.05
N ALA A 55 0.29 3.47 -0.19
CA ALA A 55 1.72 3.61 -0.50
C ALA A 55 2.34 4.83 0.18
N ALA A 56 1.66 5.98 0.18
CA ALA A 56 2.14 7.20 0.83
C ALA A 56 2.35 7.01 2.35
N GLU A 57 1.53 6.17 2.99
CA GLU A 57 1.74 5.77 4.39
C GLU A 57 2.86 4.73 4.56
N LEU A 58 2.93 3.73 3.68
CA LEU A 58 3.84 2.60 3.82
C LEU A 58 5.30 2.98 3.52
N LEU A 59 5.53 3.78 2.48
CA LEU A 59 6.88 4.09 1.97
C LEU A 59 7.76 4.80 3.02
N PRO A 60 7.30 5.87 3.70
CA PRO A 60 8.10 6.53 4.72
C PRO A 60 8.42 5.60 5.90
N LEU A 61 7.49 4.72 6.28
CA LEU A 61 7.70 3.77 7.38
C LEU A 61 8.80 2.74 7.04
N LEU A 62 8.78 2.20 5.82
CA LEU A 62 9.80 1.25 5.37
C LEU A 62 11.17 1.92 5.19
N LEU A 63 11.20 3.13 4.67
CA LEU A 63 12.43 3.91 4.55
C LEU A 63 12.99 4.30 5.93
N LYS A 64 12.13 4.64 6.90
CA LYS A 64 12.55 4.86 8.30
C LYS A 64 13.22 3.61 8.86
N VAL A 65 12.60 2.43 8.70
CA VAL A 65 13.19 1.15 9.14
C VAL A 65 14.56 0.93 8.49
N ALA A 66 14.69 1.17 7.18
CA ALA A 66 15.96 1.02 6.48
C ALA A 66 17.04 2.00 7.00
N LEU A 67 16.68 3.26 7.24
CA LEU A 67 17.58 4.28 7.78
C LEU A 67 18.01 3.96 9.21
N ASP A 68 17.10 3.46 10.05
CA ASP A 68 17.43 3.07 11.42
C ASP A 68 18.37 1.86 11.44
N CYS A 69 18.20 0.91 10.51
CA CYS A 69 19.16 -0.18 10.31
C CYS A 69 20.54 0.34 9.88
N ASP A 70 20.58 1.32 8.95
CA ASP A 70 21.84 1.87 8.46
C ASP A 70 22.59 2.71 9.50
N LYS A 71 21.88 3.46 10.35
CA LYS A 71 22.47 4.20 11.47
C LYS A 71 23.13 3.26 12.46
N LYS A 72 22.40 2.22 12.89
CA LYS A 72 22.93 1.18 13.79
C LYS A 72 24.14 0.46 13.19
N LYS A 73 24.06 0.13 11.90
CA LYS A 73 25.18 -0.47 11.16
C LYS A 73 26.40 0.47 11.15
N GLY A 74 26.20 1.77 10.93
CA GLY A 74 27.27 2.77 10.97
C GLY A 74 27.95 2.82 12.33
N ASN A 75 27.17 2.87 13.41
CA ASN A 75 27.67 2.88 14.79
C ASN A 75 28.46 1.59 15.11
N LEU A 76 27.96 0.42 14.69
CA LEU A 76 28.62 -0.86 14.92
C LEU A 76 29.89 -1.05 14.04
N SER A 77 29.93 -0.47 12.84
CA SER A 77 31.11 -0.54 11.96
C SER A 77 32.28 0.32 12.43
N LEU A 78 32.00 1.42 13.13
CA LEU A 78 33.02 2.25 13.76
C LEU A 78 33.66 1.53 14.96
N PHE A 79 32.92 0.62 15.60
CA PHE A 79 33.46 -0.26 16.65
C PHE A 79 34.47 -1.26 16.10
N THR A 80 34.22 -1.84 14.91
CA THR A 80 35.16 -2.77 14.27
C THR A 80 36.32 -2.06 13.54
N SER A 81 36.16 -0.78 13.14
CA SER A 81 37.27 0.01 12.57
C SER A 81 38.01 0.83 13.63
N SER A 82 38.92 0.18 14.35
CA SER A 82 40.19 0.70 14.90
C SER A 82 40.26 1.95 15.81
N ASP A 83 39.21 2.74 16.06
CA ASP A 83 39.43 4.16 16.43
C ASP A 83 39.08 4.59 17.88
N GLY A 84 38.97 3.65 18.83
CA GLY A 84 39.15 3.97 20.26
C GLY A 84 38.20 5.00 20.87
N HIS A 85 37.01 5.19 20.31
CA HIS A 85 35.92 5.92 20.95
C HIS A 85 34.93 4.93 21.58
N ASP A 86 34.53 5.20 22.82
CA ASP A 86 33.50 4.45 23.56
C ASP A 86 32.17 4.54 22.80
N GLY A 87 31.97 3.62 21.86
CA GLY A 87 30.70 3.38 21.22
C GLY A 87 29.76 2.71 22.21
N VAL A 88 28.52 3.19 22.28
CA VAL A 88 27.46 2.53 23.06
C VAL A 88 27.17 1.19 22.41
N ASP A 89 27.18 0.08 23.16
CA ASP A 89 26.80 -1.26 22.70
C ASP A 89 25.38 -1.25 22.10
N GLU A 90 25.29 -0.97 20.79
CA GLU A 90 24.00 -0.90 20.11
C GLU A 90 23.56 -2.30 19.70
N SER A 91 22.63 -2.85 20.49
CA SER A 91 21.95 -4.10 20.13
C SER A 91 21.08 -3.94 18.87
N ILE A 92 20.73 -5.05 18.24
CA ILE A 92 19.77 -5.08 17.13
C ILE A 92 18.37 -4.61 17.56
N HIS A 93 18.05 -4.65 18.86
CA HIS A 93 16.75 -4.28 19.42
C HIS A 93 16.41 -2.80 19.28
N GLY A 94 15.13 -2.47 19.16
CA GLY A 94 14.66 -1.07 19.13
C GLY A 94 14.52 -0.49 17.74
N ILE A 95 14.68 -1.29 16.68
CA ILE A 95 14.16 -0.92 15.36
C ILE A 95 12.64 -1.04 15.43
N GLU A 96 11.92 0.08 15.45
CA GLU A 96 10.47 0.05 15.54
C GLU A 96 9.86 -0.59 14.28
N PHE A 97 8.89 -1.49 14.48
CA PHE A 97 8.07 -2.04 13.40
C PHE A 97 6.61 -1.69 13.65
N PRO A 98 6.14 -0.50 13.23
CA PRO A 98 4.80 -0.05 13.55
C PRO A 98 3.74 -0.91 12.85
N PRO A 99 2.59 -1.19 13.51
CA PRO A 99 1.52 -2.00 12.94
C PRO A 99 0.92 -1.38 11.66
N ALA A 100 1.11 -0.07 11.47
CA ALA A 100 0.75 0.65 10.26
C ALA A 100 1.38 0.03 8.99
N ILE A 101 2.57 -0.57 9.09
CA ILE A 101 3.21 -1.27 7.96
C ILE A 101 2.33 -2.41 7.46
N HIS A 102 1.72 -3.20 8.35
CA HIS A 102 0.84 -4.30 7.96
C HIS A 102 -0.47 -3.80 7.39
N SER A 103 -1.09 -2.78 8.00
CA SER A 103 -2.36 -2.24 7.51
C SER A 103 -2.23 -1.63 6.12
N SER A 104 -1.15 -0.89 5.86
CA SER A 104 -0.94 -0.24 4.57
C SER A 104 -0.45 -1.25 3.51
N ALA A 105 0.35 -2.26 3.90
CA ALA A 105 0.69 -3.38 3.01
C ALA A 105 -0.52 -4.23 2.61
N ALA A 106 -1.47 -4.45 3.53
CA ALA A 106 -2.70 -5.19 3.26
C ALA A 106 -3.57 -4.53 2.18
N ARG A 107 -3.59 -3.20 2.13
CA ARG A 107 -4.33 -2.41 1.13
C ARG A 107 -3.69 -2.47 -0.27
N LEU A 108 -2.37 -2.60 -0.35
CA LEU A 108 -1.63 -2.68 -1.62
C LEU A 108 -1.62 -4.09 -2.25
N GLY A 109 -1.92 -5.12 -1.45
CA GLY A 109 -2.20 -6.47 -1.94
C GLY A 109 -1.35 -7.57 -1.28
N PRO A 110 -1.64 -8.85 -1.64
CA PRO A 110 -1.14 -10.00 -0.91
C PRO A 110 0.38 -10.18 -1.02
N ARG A 111 0.98 -9.84 -2.17
CA ARG A 111 2.43 -9.94 -2.39
C ARG A 111 3.22 -8.97 -1.49
N ILE A 112 2.73 -7.74 -1.31
CA ILE A 112 3.37 -6.73 -0.46
C ILE A 112 3.16 -7.10 1.01
N THR A 113 1.95 -7.56 1.36
CA THR A 113 1.63 -8.05 2.71
C THR A 113 2.53 -9.21 3.16
N GLU A 114 2.69 -10.23 2.32
CA GLU A 114 3.55 -11.38 2.61
C GLU A 114 4.99 -10.95 2.87
N ARG A 115 5.48 -9.96 2.11
CA ARG A 115 6.84 -9.44 2.24
C ARG A 115 7.01 -8.58 3.49
N ALA A 116 6.00 -7.79 3.87
CA ALA A 116 5.97 -7.06 5.13
C ALA A 116 6.03 -8.00 6.34
N ILE A 117 5.24 -9.08 6.33
CA ILE A 117 5.28 -10.12 7.37
C ILE A 117 6.64 -10.81 7.40
N LYS A 118 7.21 -11.15 6.24
CA LYS A 118 8.56 -11.74 6.17
C LYS A 118 9.62 -10.79 6.74
N LEU A 119 9.51 -9.49 6.51
CA LEU A 119 10.42 -8.50 7.07
C LEU A 119 10.34 -8.47 8.60
N GLU A 120 9.14 -8.42 9.16
CA GLU A 120 8.90 -8.48 10.61
C GLU A 120 9.47 -9.77 11.23
N ILE A 121 9.13 -10.94 10.67
CA ILE A 121 9.65 -12.24 11.15
C ILE A 121 11.19 -12.27 11.09
N THR A 122 11.79 -11.69 10.06
CA THR A 122 13.25 -11.64 9.93
C THR A 122 13.87 -10.78 11.04
N LYS A 123 13.23 -9.66 11.37
CA LYS A 123 13.65 -8.80 12.46
C LYS A 123 13.56 -9.56 13.80
N THR A 124 12.41 -10.15 14.10
CA THR A 124 12.21 -10.90 15.35
C THR A 124 13.22 -12.05 15.50
N ARG A 125 13.47 -12.81 14.44
CA ARG A 125 14.46 -13.89 14.47
C ARG A 125 15.89 -13.40 14.67
N ALA A 126 16.24 -12.24 14.08
CA ALA A 126 17.55 -11.64 14.29
C ALA A 126 17.69 -11.15 15.74
N GLU A 127 16.64 -10.56 16.30
CA GLU A 127 16.59 -10.15 17.72
C GLU A 127 16.75 -11.35 18.66
N GLU A 128 16.00 -12.43 18.45
CA GLU A 128 16.10 -13.67 19.22
C GLU A 128 17.50 -14.30 19.11
N TRP A 129 18.03 -14.41 17.90
CA TRP A 129 19.35 -15.00 17.69
C TRP A 129 20.46 -14.22 18.40
N VAL A 130 20.43 -12.89 18.36
CA VAL A 130 21.42 -12.04 19.04
C VAL A 130 21.28 -12.16 20.56
N ALA A 131 20.05 -12.18 21.08
CA ALA A 131 19.80 -12.35 22.50
C ALA A 131 20.35 -13.70 23.01
N ASP A 132 20.09 -14.78 22.29
CA ASP A 132 20.61 -16.10 22.63
C ASP A 132 22.14 -16.12 22.51
N ALA A 133 22.70 -15.66 21.39
CA ALA A 133 24.13 -15.72 21.07
C ALA A 133 25.05 -14.89 22.00
N SER A 134 24.51 -13.83 22.60
CA SER A 134 25.27 -12.87 23.41
C SER A 134 26.03 -13.49 24.59
N GLY A 135 25.63 -14.68 25.06
CA GLY A 135 26.24 -15.35 26.22
C GLY A 135 27.36 -16.35 25.92
N TYR A 136 27.62 -16.67 24.65
CA TYR A 136 28.53 -17.78 24.30
C TYR A 136 29.32 -17.61 23.00
N ILE A 137 29.09 -16.55 22.23
CA ILE A 137 29.88 -16.20 21.04
C ILE A 137 30.85 -15.07 21.38
N ASP A 138 32.01 -15.06 20.72
CA ASP A 138 32.96 -13.94 20.82
C ASP A 138 32.33 -12.63 20.33
N GLU A 139 32.72 -11.52 20.94
CA GLU A 139 32.11 -10.21 20.70
C GLU A 139 32.32 -9.74 19.25
N GLU A 140 33.49 -10.02 18.68
CA GLU A 140 33.80 -9.72 17.28
C GLU A 140 32.90 -10.50 16.32
N GLU A 141 32.75 -11.81 16.55
CA GLU A 141 31.87 -12.65 15.73
C GLU A 141 30.39 -12.25 15.89
N LEU A 142 29.95 -11.90 17.10
CA LEU A 142 28.59 -11.41 17.35
C LEU A 142 28.31 -10.12 16.57
N ASN A 143 29.25 -9.17 16.58
CA ASN A 143 29.13 -7.89 15.88
C ASN A 143 29.08 -8.05 14.36
N GLU A 144 29.88 -8.95 13.77
CA GLU A 144 29.78 -9.27 12.34
C GLU A 144 28.40 -9.82 11.96
N LYS A 145 27.82 -10.69 12.80
CA LYS A 145 26.48 -11.22 12.56
C LYS A 145 25.42 -10.13 12.67
N ILE A 146 25.51 -9.26 13.67
CA ILE A 146 24.62 -8.09 13.82
C ILE A 146 24.68 -7.20 12.57
N LEU A 147 25.88 -6.88 12.07
CA LEU A 147 26.06 -6.10 10.83
C LEU A 147 25.35 -6.77 9.64
N SER A 148 25.50 -8.10 9.51
CA SER A 148 24.88 -8.86 8.41
C SER A 148 23.34 -8.85 8.48
N PHE A 149 22.77 -8.96 9.69
CA PHE A 149 21.33 -8.89 9.90
C PHE A 149 20.79 -7.49 9.62
N LEU A 150 21.46 -6.44 10.09
CA LEU A 150 21.07 -5.04 9.81
C LEU A 150 21.11 -4.73 8.31
N ALA A 151 22.14 -5.21 7.60
CA ALA A 151 22.24 -5.07 6.15
C ALA A 151 21.10 -5.79 5.42
N LEU A 152 20.76 -7.02 5.84
CA LEU A 152 19.66 -7.79 5.27
C LEU A 152 18.31 -7.12 5.51
N LEU A 153 18.07 -6.59 6.71
CA LEU A 153 16.83 -5.88 7.07
C LEU A 153 16.67 -4.59 6.27
N SER A 154 17.73 -3.77 6.18
CA SER A 154 17.73 -2.54 5.37
C SER A 154 17.43 -2.84 3.90
N LEU A 155 18.09 -3.86 3.32
CA LEU A 155 17.86 -4.26 1.93
C LEU A 155 16.42 -4.71 1.69
N ARG A 156 15.86 -5.55 2.58
CA ARG A 156 14.48 -6.04 2.45
C ARG A 156 13.45 -4.94 2.62
N ALA A 157 13.68 -3.99 3.52
CA ALA A 157 12.80 -2.83 3.72
C ALA A 157 12.78 -1.94 2.47
N ARG A 158 13.94 -1.65 1.88
CA ARG A 158 14.06 -0.88 0.62
C ARG A 158 13.41 -1.60 -0.55
N TYR A 159 13.66 -2.89 -0.70
CA TYR A 159 13.01 -3.70 -1.75
C TYR A 159 11.48 -3.71 -1.62
N LEU A 160 10.97 -3.77 -0.40
CA LEU A 160 9.53 -3.68 -0.15
C LEU A 160 8.97 -2.30 -0.49
N ALA A 161 9.72 -1.24 -0.20
CA ALA A 161 9.38 0.12 -0.60
C ALA A 161 9.34 0.24 -2.14
N ASP A 162 10.31 -0.32 -2.85
CA ASP A 162 10.32 -0.33 -4.32
C ASP A 162 9.11 -1.06 -4.90
N LEU A 163 8.74 -2.21 -4.32
CA LEU A 163 7.53 -2.94 -4.74
C LEU A 163 6.24 -2.16 -4.48
N ALA A 164 6.15 -1.46 -3.36
CA ALA A 164 5.00 -0.62 -3.04
C ALA A 164 4.91 0.60 -3.97
N ALA A 165 6.06 1.20 -4.32
CA ALA A 165 6.13 2.30 -5.26
C ALA A 165 5.77 1.87 -6.68
N GLU A 166 6.32 0.73 -7.16
CA GLU A 166 6.01 0.16 -8.47
C GLU A 166 4.51 -0.11 -8.63
N LYS A 167 3.87 -0.60 -7.57
CA LYS A 167 2.43 -0.89 -7.55
C LYS A 167 1.56 0.35 -7.82
N VAL A 168 2.03 1.53 -7.42
CA VAL A 168 1.33 2.82 -7.59
C VAL A 168 1.86 3.61 -8.80
N GLY A 169 2.84 3.08 -9.53
CA GLY A 169 3.47 3.75 -10.67
C GLY A 169 4.46 4.84 -10.27
N LEU A 170 4.93 4.84 -9.02
CA LEU A 170 6.02 5.69 -8.55
C LEU A 170 7.36 5.01 -8.90
N ALA A 171 8.11 5.61 -9.82
CA ALA A 171 9.45 5.14 -10.14
C ALA A 171 10.45 5.72 -9.12
N MET A 172 10.69 4.99 -8.02
CA MET A 172 11.76 5.32 -7.07
C MET A 172 13.11 5.24 -7.78
N ARG A 173 13.80 6.37 -7.90
CA ARG A 173 15.18 6.41 -8.44
C ARG A 173 16.19 6.76 -7.35
N HIS A 174 15.78 7.56 -6.35
CA HIS A 174 16.62 7.95 -5.23
C HIS A 174 15.82 8.04 -3.92
N PRO A 175 15.99 7.09 -2.97
CA PRO A 175 15.11 6.94 -1.81
C PRO A 175 15.11 8.14 -0.85
N GLN A 176 16.16 8.97 -0.83
CA GLN A 176 16.22 10.16 0.04
C GLN A 176 15.52 11.39 -0.56
N GLU A 177 15.71 11.65 -1.87
CA GLU A 177 15.05 12.76 -2.58
C GLU A 177 13.56 12.46 -2.80
N ASP A 178 13.22 11.20 -3.10
CA ASP A 178 11.83 10.75 -3.27
C ASP A 178 11.09 10.74 -1.92
N MET A 179 11.75 10.52 -0.78
CA MET A 179 11.16 10.64 0.56
C MET A 179 10.81 12.10 0.90
N GLU A 180 11.68 13.05 0.59
CA GLU A 180 11.41 14.47 0.84
C GLU A 180 10.28 15.00 -0.09
N ARG A 181 10.22 14.48 -1.32
CA ARG A 181 9.12 14.73 -2.26
C ARG A 181 7.80 14.11 -1.78
N LEU A 182 7.79 12.85 -1.34
CA LEU A 182 6.60 12.18 -0.82
C LEU A 182 6.12 12.79 0.50
N LEU A 183 7.03 13.25 1.36
CA LEU A 183 6.67 14.01 2.57
C LEU A 183 6.06 15.38 2.21
N LYS A 184 6.55 16.07 1.17
CA LYS A 184 5.94 17.31 0.64
C LYS A 184 4.59 17.07 -0.03
N GLU A 185 4.44 15.97 -0.77
CA GLU A 185 3.17 15.60 -1.41
C GLU A 185 2.12 15.15 -0.37
N GLY A 186 2.53 14.38 0.66
CA GLY A 186 1.66 13.96 1.76
C GLY A 186 1.20 15.11 2.65
N THR A 187 2.07 16.08 2.95
CA THR A 187 1.68 17.29 3.67
C THR A 187 0.73 18.17 2.86
N LYS A 188 0.92 18.29 1.55
CA LYS A 188 0.01 19.03 0.67
C LYS A 188 -1.40 18.45 0.66
N HIS A 189 -1.53 17.12 0.57
CA HIS A 189 -2.84 16.46 0.61
C HIS A 189 -3.51 16.50 1.99
N GLY A 190 -2.75 16.44 3.09
CA GLY A 190 -3.30 16.66 4.44
C GLY A 190 -3.94 18.04 4.61
N TYR A 191 -3.29 19.09 4.09
CA TYR A 191 -3.85 20.45 4.09
C TYR A 191 -5.07 20.60 3.19
N GLU A 192 -5.13 19.91 2.04
CA GLU A 192 -6.31 19.94 1.15
C GLU A 192 -7.53 19.26 1.80
N ILE A 193 -7.34 18.16 2.52
CA ILE A 193 -8.40 17.41 3.22
C ILE A 193 -8.91 18.18 4.45
N ASP A 194 -8.03 18.78 5.25
CA ASP A 194 -8.42 19.60 6.42
C ASP A 194 -9.01 20.97 6.04
N SER A 195 -8.74 21.47 4.83
CA SER A 195 -9.25 22.79 4.38
C SER A 195 -10.74 22.79 4.01
N GLY A 196 -11.39 21.63 3.85
CA GLY A 196 -12.81 21.52 3.50
C GLY A 196 -13.22 22.24 2.20
N SER A 197 -12.26 22.57 1.32
CA SER A 197 -12.51 23.35 0.11
C SER A 197 -12.99 22.44 -1.04
N GLU A 198 -14.30 22.34 -1.22
CA GLU A 198 -14.95 21.62 -2.34
C GLU A 198 -14.55 22.13 -3.74
N ALA A 199 -13.97 23.33 -3.85
CA ALA A 199 -13.60 23.94 -5.13
C ALA A 199 -12.39 23.28 -5.82
N ASN A 200 -11.58 22.50 -5.10
CA ASN A 200 -10.37 21.86 -5.64
C ASN A 200 -10.53 20.35 -5.90
N TRP A 201 -11.77 19.83 -5.85
CA TRP A 201 -12.11 18.41 -6.04
C TRP A 201 -12.44 18.03 -7.50
N TYR A 202 -12.03 18.85 -8.48
CA TYR A 202 -12.24 18.60 -9.91
C TYR A 202 -10.98 18.10 -10.62
#